data_AF-A0A949NJE4-F1
#
_entry.id   AF-A0A949NJE4-F1
#
_cell.length_a   1.000
_cell.length_b   1.000
_cell.length_c   1.000
_cell.angle_alpha   90.00
_cell.angle_beta   90.00
_cell.angle_gamma   90.00
#
_symmetry.space_group_name_H-M   'P 1'
#
loop_
_entity.id
_entity.type
_entity.pdbx_description
1 polymer ?
#
loop_
_entity_poly.entity_id
_entity_poly.type
_entity_poly.pdbx_seq_one_letter_code
_entity_poly.pdbx_strand_id
1 'polypeptide(L)'
;MRDLANNIGAVQAVAPAVLSATDTSAAIDLLGFESAALILNTGAIVSAGDFTAKLQESDTTTGGDFADVAAAHLVGTLPATLEAASVYRQGYIGTKRYLRTVITKNGGTSIAAGAVIVKGHPHDAPVA
;
A
#
# COMPACT_ATOMS: atom_id res chain seq x y z
N MET A 1 15.42 -8.62 -23.42
CA MET A 1 14.83 -7.92 -22.25
C MET A 1 14.67 -8.96 -21.14
N ARG A 2 15.05 -8.66 -19.89
CA ARG A 2 14.86 -9.58 -18.76
C ARG A 2 13.46 -9.38 -18.16
N ASP A 3 12.85 -10.46 -17.70
CA ASP A 3 11.54 -10.39 -17.08
C ASP A 3 11.61 -9.84 -15.64
N LEU A 4 10.62 -9.01 -15.28
CA LEU A 4 10.47 -8.44 -13.93
C LEU A 4 9.43 -9.18 -13.11
N ALA A 5 8.38 -9.72 -13.74
CA ALA A 5 7.24 -10.29 -13.04
C ALA A 5 7.65 -11.47 -12.15
N ASN A 6 8.53 -12.34 -12.64
CA ASN A 6 9.07 -13.46 -11.86
C ASN A 6 9.97 -13.04 -10.69
N ASN A 7 10.35 -11.77 -10.58
CA ASN A 7 11.21 -11.25 -9.51
C ASN A 7 10.43 -10.43 -8.46
N ILE A 8 9.10 -10.29 -8.62
CA ILE A 8 8.25 -9.53 -7.71
C ILE A 8 7.01 -10.31 -7.31
N GLY A 9 6.66 -10.26 -6.02
CA GLY A 9 5.38 -10.75 -5.52
C GLY A 9 4.40 -9.59 -5.37
N ALA A 10 3.36 -9.53 -6.20
CA ALA A 10 2.34 -8.50 -6.12
C ALA A 10 1.13 -8.99 -5.30
N VAL A 11 0.80 -8.28 -4.22
CA VAL A 11 -0.37 -8.58 -3.38
C VAL A 11 -1.32 -7.39 -3.39
N GLN A 12 -2.58 -7.64 -3.75
CA GLN A 12 -3.61 -6.60 -3.70
C GLN A 12 -3.90 -6.23 -2.24
N ALA A 13 -3.65 -4.97 -1.88
CA ALA A 13 -3.97 -4.43 -0.56
C ALA A 13 -5.39 -3.86 -0.56
N VAL A 14 -5.72 -3.07 -1.58
CA VAL A 14 -7.07 -2.51 -1.77
C VAL A 14 -7.52 -2.84 -3.17
N ALA A 15 -8.62 -3.59 -3.28
CA ALA A 15 -9.23 -3.89 -4.57
C ALA A 15 -9.66 -2.57 -5.26
N PRO A 16 -9.35 -2.38 -6.55
CA PRO A 16 -9.76 -1.18 -7.28
C PRO A 16 -11.28 -0.99 -7.19
N ALA A 17 -11.70 0.08 -6.51
CA ALA A 17 -13.11 0.38 -6.28
C ALA A 17 -13.32 1.88 -6.06
N VAL A 18 -14.59 2.32 -6.13
CA VAL A 18 -14.99 3.66 -5.68
C VAL A 18 -15.12 3.62 -4.16
N LEU A 19 -14.14 4.20 -3.46
CA LEU A 19 -14.12 4.29 -2.01
C LEU A 19 -14.94 5.49 -1.56
N SER A 20 -15.94 5.24 -0.70
CA SER A 20 -16.78 6.25 -0.06
C SER A 20 -16.61 6.29 1.46
N ALA A 21 -15.72 5.46 2.01
CA ALA A 21 -15.34 5.38 3.42
C ALA A 21 -13.84 5.04 3.53
N THR A 22 -13.31 5.07 4.76
CA THR A 22 -11.95 4.60 5.04
C THR A 22 -11.84 3.11 4.72
N ASP A 23 -10.80 2.74 3.98
CA ASP A 23 -10.46 1.35 3.66
C ASP A 23 -9.16 0.98 4.38
N THR A 24 -9.15 -0.19 5.01
CA THR A 24 -7.97 -0.75 5.68
C THR A 24 -7.76 -2.15 5.14
N SER A 25 -6.61 -2.38 4.51
CA SER A 25 -6.30 -3.69 3.94
C SER A 25 -6.14 -4.76 5.02
N ALA A 26 -6.25 -6.02 4.59
CA ALA A 26 -5.75 -7.14 5.37
C ALA A 26 -4.24 -7.02 5.62
N ALA A 27 -3.75 -7.78 6.61
CA ALA A 27 -2.33 -7.93 6.87
C ALA A 27 -1.64 -8.68 5.72
N ILE A 28 -0.58 -8.09 5.18
CA ILE A 28 0.22 -8.66 4.08
C ILE A 28 1.54 -9.14 4.66
N ASP A 29 1.83 -10.44 4.51
CA ASP A 29 3.08 -11.05 4.96
C ASP A 29 4.22 -10.74 3.98
N LEU A 30 5.29 -10.16 4.52
CA LEU A 30 6.52 -9.85 3.79
C LEU A 30 7.55 -10.98 3.82
N LEU A 31 7.30 -12.06 4.57
CA LEU A 31 8.23 -13.18 4.69
C LEU A 31 8.64 -13.74 3.31
N GLY A 32 9.94 -13.97 3.16
CA GLY A 32 10.56 -14.47 1.93
C GLY A 32 10.97 -13.38 0.93
N PHE A 33 10.82 -12.10 1.28
CA PHE A 33 11.21 -10.95 0.46
C PHE A 33 12.02 -9.94 1.28
N GLU A 34 13.06 -9.36 0.70
CA GLU A 34 13.92 -8.37 1.37
C GLU A 34 13.52 -6.92 1.08
N SER A 35 12.47 -6.69 0.29
CA SER A 35 11.97 -5.34 0.01
C SER A 35 10.47 -5.31 -0.24
N ALA A 36 9.82 -4.19 0.12
CA ALA A 36 8.42 -3.96 -0.19
C ALA A 36 8.18 -2.50 -0.60
N ALA A 37 7.23 -2.30 -1.51
CA ALA A 37 6.77 -0.97 -1.90
C ALA A 37 5.25 -0.98 -2.10
N LEU A 38 4.60 0.08 -1.63
CA LEU A 38 3.21 0.39 -1.97
C LEU A 38 3.16 1.07 -3.32
N ILE A 39 2.33 0.54 -4.20
CA ILE A 39 1.86 1.21 -5.41
C ILE A 39 0.39 1.53 -5.21
N LEU A 40 0.05 2.82 -5.22
CA LEU A 40 -1.32 3.28 -5.06
C LEU A 40 -1.73 4.01 -6.34
N ASN A 41 -2.85 3.60 -6.90
CA ASN A 41 -3.42 4.16 -8.11
C ASN A 41 -4.76 4.81 -7.76
N THR A 42 -4.94 6.04 -8.20
CA THR A 42 -6.20 6.77 -8.08
C THR A 42 -6.82 6.99 -9.46
N GLY A 43 -8.14 6.95 -9.50
CA GLY A 43 -8.98 7.25 -10.63
C GLY A 43 -9.79 8.52 -10.38
N ALA A 44 -11.01 8.56 -10.89
CA ALA A 44 -11.89 9.73 -10.75
C ALA A 44 -12.28 10.01 -9.29
N ILE A 45 -12.31 11.29 -8.94
CA ILE A 45 -12.98 11.79 -7.73
C ILE A 45 -14.38 12.22 -8.14
N VAL A 46 -15.41 11.71 -7.46
CA VAL A 46 -16.80 12.11 -7.73
C VAL A 46 -17.16 13.22 -6.75
N SER A 47 -17.52 14.40 -7.26
CA SER A 47 -17.84 15.61 -6.49
C SER A 47 -16.67 16.17 -5.66
N ALA A 48 -16.31 15.50 -4.57
CA ALA A 48 -15.19 15.84 -3.71
C ALA A 48 -14.59 14.56 -3.13
N GLY A 49 -13.30 14.56 -2.83
CA GLY A 49 -12.62 13.42 -2.23
C GLY A 49 -11.36 13.88 -1.53
N ASP A 50 -11.40 13.96 -0.21
CA ASP A 50 -10.20 14.17 0.59
C ASP A 50 -9.85 12.84 1.25
N PHE A 51 -8.85 12.18 0.68
CA PHE A 51 -8.35 10.90 1.14
C PHE A 51 -6.85 10.98 1.39
N THR A 52 -6.40 10.35 2.47
CA THR A 52 -4.96 10.15 2.77
C THR A 52 -4.63 8.69 2.71
N ALA A 53 -3.41 8.36 2.28
CA ALA A 53 -2.89 7.00 2.35
C ALA A 53 -1.74 6.92 3.34
N LYS A 54 -1.69 5.84 4.10
CA LYS A 54 -0.56 5.51 4.97
C LYS A 54 -0.29 4.01 5.01
N LEU A 55 0.93 3.67 5.42
CA LEU A 55 1.33 2.30 5.71
C LEU A 55 1.38 2.09 7.22
N GLN A 56 0.93 0.91 7.64
CA GLN A 56 1.05 0.43 8.99
C GLN A 56 1.79 -0.90 9.01
N GLU A 57 2.55 -1.13 10.08
CA GLU A 57 3.39 -2.30 10.26
C GLU A 57 3.08 -3.03 11.57
N SER A 58 3.27 -4.35 11.59
CA SER A 58 3.12 -5.17 12.80
C SER A 58 3.92 -6.47 12.74
N ASP A 59 4.18 -7.07 13.89
CA ASP A 59 4.74 -8.43 14.00
C ASP A 59 3.66 -9.52 14.02
N THR A 60 2.38 -9.14 14.18
CA THR A 60 1.24 -10.06 14.22
C THR A 60 0.18 -9.67 13.18
N THR A 61 -0.82 -10.53 13.01
CA THR A 61 -2.00 -10.23 12.20
C THR A 61 -3.14 -9.59 13.02
N THR A 62 -2.94 -9.36 14.32
CA THR A 62 -3.94 -8.77 15.20
C THR A 62 -4.11 -7.30 14.86
N GLY A 63 -5.33 -6.89 14.51
CA GLY A 63 -5.58 -5.54 13.98
C GLY A 63 -5.18 -4.37 14.89
N GLY A 64 -5.15 -4.59 16.21
CA GLY A 64 -4.74 -3.60 17.22
C GLY A 64 -3.23 -3.45 17.39
N ASP A 65 -2.43 -4.39 16.88
CA ASP A 65 -0.96 -4.38 17.01
C ASP A 65 -0.28 -3.58 15.87
N PHE A 66 -1.07 -3.07 14.92
CA PHE A 66 -0.57 -2.30 13.79
C PHE A 66 -0.35 -0.84 14.19
N ALA A 67 0.89 -0.38 14.05
CA ALA A 67 1.28 1.00 14.24
C ALA A 67 1.58 1.66 12.89
N ASP A 68 1.46 2.98 12.83
CA ASP A 68 1.91 3.75 11.66
C ASP A 68 3.42 3.56 11.47
N VAL A 69 3.84 3.28 10.24
CA VAL A 69 5.26 3.11 9.93
C VAL A 69 5.99 4.41 10.20
N ALA A 70 7.09 4.34 10.96
CA ALA A 70 7.92 5.50 11.23
C ALA A 70 8.46 6.10 9.92
N ALA A 71 8.53 7.43 9.82
CA ALA A 71 9.01 8.11 8.61
C ALA A 71 10.44 7.68 8.19
N ALA A 72 11.28 7.28 9.15
CA ALA A 72 12.63 6.76 8.87
C ALA A 72 12.62 5.41 8.14
N HIS A 73 11.51 4.66 8.19
CA HIS A 73 11.34 3.38 7.50
C HIS A 73 10.58 3.52 6.17
N LEU A 74 10.32 4.75 5.73
CA LEU A 74 9.59 5.06 4.51
C LEU A 74 10.50 5.78 3.51
N VAL A 75 10.54 5.29 2.28
CA VAL A 75 11.31 5.90 1.17
C VAL A 75 10.35 6.51 0.15
N GLY A 76 10.43 7.82 -0.03
CA GLY A 76 9.47 8.59 -0.80
C GLY A 76 8.43 9.26 0.10
N THR A 77 7.42 9.89 -0.49
CA THR A 77 6.41 10.64 0.26
C THR A 77 5.05 10.49 -0.41
N LEU A 78 4.04 10.13 0.37
CA LEU A 78 2.64 10.22 -0.03
C LEU A 78 2.14 11.65 0.20
N PRO A 79 1.31 12.21 -0.70
CA PRO A 79 0.78 13.56 -0.53
C PRO A 79 -0.19 13.61 0.65
N ALA A 80 -0.41 14.83 1.15
CA ALA A 80 -1.38 15.08 2.22
C ALA A 80 -2.84 14.80 1.78
N THR A 81 -3.14 14.90 0.48
CA THR A 81 -4.41 14.49 -0.11
C THR A 81 -4.14 13.79 -1.44
N LEU A 82 -4.85 12.69 -1.69
CA LEU A 82 -4.77 11.95 -2.94
C LEU A 82 -5.49 12.71 -4.07
N GLU A 83 -4.79 12.88 -5.18
CA GLU A 83 -5.34 13.51 -6.40
C GLU A 83 -6.02 12.48 -7.30
N ALA A 84 -6.91 12.93 -8.18
CA ALA A 84 -7.49 12.08 -9.21
C ALA A 84 -6.43 11.63 -10.24
N ALA A 85 -6.66 10.49 -10.89
CA ALA A 85 -5.88 10.00 -12.03
C ALA A 85 -4.36 9.99 -11.82
N SER A 86 -3.92 9.54 -10.64
CA SER A 86 -2.52 9.63 -10.20
C SER A 86 -1.97 8.26 -9.77
N VAL A 87 -0.64 8.14 -9.75
CA VAL A 87 0.07 6.96 -9.25
C VAL A 87 1.10 7.39 -8.23
N TYR A 88 1.01 6.82 -7.04
CA TYR A 88 1.92 7.06 -5.94
C TYR A 88 2.72 5.80 -5.62
N ARG A 89 3.94 6.02 -5.14
CA ARG A 89 4.87 4.96 -4.76
C ARG A 89 5.49 5.31 -3.43
N GLN A 90 5.47 4.36 -2.51
CA GLN A 90 6.09 4.50 -1.20
C GLN A 90 6.88 3.23 -0.90
N GLY A 91 8.19 3.35 -0.83
CA GLY A 91 9.06 2.25 -0.40
C GLY A 91 9.00 2.05 1.10
N TYR A 92 9.15 0.80 1.54
CA TYR A 92 9.21 0.40 2.93
C TYR A 92 10.56 -0.30 3.19
N ILE A 93 11.28 0.19 4.21
CA ILE A 93 12.58 -0.33 4.66
C ILE A 93 12.57 -0.69 6.15
N GLY A 94 11.38 -0.90 6.73
CA GLY A 94 11.21 -1.37 8.10
C GLY A 94 11.47 -2.88 8.22
N THR A 95 11.44 -3.39 9.45
CA THR A 95 11.81 -4.78 9.78
C THR A 95 10.63 -5.65 10.22
N LYS A 96 9.43 -5.07 10.33
CA LYS A 96 8.23 -5.79 10.75
C LYS A 96 7.76 -6.76 9.68
N ARG A 97 7.16 -7.87 10.13
CA ARG A 97 6.73 -8.98 9.27
C ARG A 97 5.50 -8.65 8.42
N TYR A 98 4.52 -7.94 8.98
CA TYR A 98 3.26 -7.64 8.33
C TYR A 98 3.14 -6.17 8.00
N LEU A 99 2.64 -5.90 6.81
CA LEU A 99 2.32 -4.55 6.33
C LEU A 99 0.83 -4.47 6.00
N ARG A 100 0.20 -3.32 6.24
CA ARG A 100 -1.14 -3.02 5.73
C ARG A 100 -1.23 -1.58 5.26
N THR A 101 -2.11 -1.33 4.30
CA THR A 101 -2.40 0.02 3.79
C THR A 101 -3.68 0.52 4.41
N VAL A 102 -3.71 1.81 4.78
CA VAL A 102 -4.93 2.49 5.22
C VAL A 102 -5.16 3.69 4.32
N ILE A 103 -6.29 3.70 3.63
CA ILE A 103 -6.76 4.84 2.85
C ILE A 103 -7.88 5.50 3.65
N THR A 104 -7.55 6.58 4.36
CA THR A 104 -8.49 7.28 5.23
C THR A 104 -9.32 8.26 4.42
N LYS A 105 -10.64 8.23 4.59
CA LYS A 105 -11.51 9.31 4.11
C LYS A 105 -11.52 10.43 5.14
N ASN A 106 -10.84 11.53 4.84
CA ASN A 106 -10.84 12.72 5.69
C ASN A 106 -12.11 13.55 5.45
N GLY A 107 -12.64 13.53 4.22
CA GLY A 107 -13.83 14.27 3.82
C GLY A 107 -14.30 14.00 2.39
N GLY A 108 -15.40 14.63 1.99
CA GLY A 108 -15.96 14.54 0.64
C GLY A 108 -16.86 13.31 0.39
N THR A 109 -17.04 12.98 -0.88
CA THR A 109 -17.97 11.95 -1.37
C THR A 109 -17.23 10.64 -1.63
N SER A 110 -16.37 10.60 -2.66
CA SER A 110 -15.66 9.37 -3.02
C SER A 110 -14.46 9.59 -3.96
N ILE A 111 -13.57 8.60 -3.97
CA ILE A 111 -12.44 8.47 -4.90
C ILE A 111 -12.41 7.06 -5.47
N ALA A 112 -12.16 6.89 -6.76
CA ALA A 112 -11.75 5.58 -7.28
C ALA A 112 -10.29 5.32 -6.88
N ALA A 113 -10.00 4.28 -6.13
CA ALA A 113 -8.64 3.97 -5.70
C ALA A 113 -8.40 2.46 -5.64
N GLY A 114 -7.14 2.07 -5.84
CA GLY A 114 -6.64 0.72 -5.64
C GLY A 114 -5.20 0.76 -5.16
N ALA A 115 -4.79 -0.26 -4.42
CA ALA A 115 -3.44 -0.34 -3.85
C ALA A 115 -2.90 -1.76 -3.95
N VAL A 116 -1.62 -1.86 -4.30
CA VAL A 116 -0.87 -3.12 -4.40
C VAL A 116 0.42 -2.98 -3.60
N ILE A 117 0.72 -3.95 -2.75
CA ILE A 117 2.06 -4.10 -2.19
C ILE A 117 2.87 -4.99 -3.13
N VAL A 118 3.96 -4.43 -3.64
CA VAL A 118 4.93 -5.15 -4.46
C VAL A 118 6.09 -5.54 -3.56
N LYS A 119 6.32 -6.83 -3.43
CA LYS A 119 7.44 -7.42 -2.69
C LYS A 119 8.55 -7.76 -3.68
N GLY A 120 9.78 -7.32 -3.42
CA GLY A 120 10.93 -7.58 -4.29
C GLY A 120 12.07 -8.25 -3.52
N HIS A 121 13.12 -8.65 -4.25
CA HIS A 121 14.24 -9.42 -3.70
C HIS A 121 13.76 -10.69 -2.98
N PRO A 122 13.10 -11.61 -3.71
CA PRO A 122 12.68 -12.88 -3.14
C PRO A 122 13.89 -13.74 -2.78
N HIS A 123 13.81 -14.47 -1.67
CA HIS A 123 14.86 -15.45 -1.30
C HIS A 123 14.96 -16.59 -2.33
N ASP A 124 13.81 -16.96 -2.93
CA ASP A 124 13.70 -17.99 -3.98
C ASP A 124 12.97 -17.41 -5.19
N ALA A 125 13.61 -17.44 -6.36
CA ALA A 125 13.03 -17.01 -7.65
C ALA A 125 12.90 -18.21 -8.61
N PRO A 126 11.86 -18.28 -9.47
CA PRO A 126 10.83 -17.27 -9.72
C PRO A 126 9.70 -17.26 -8.67
N VAL A 127 9.15 -16.08 -8.43
CA VAL A 127 8.00 -15.86 -7.55
C VAL A 127 6.72 -16.23 -8.29
N ALA A 128 5.86 -17.05 -7.67
CA ALA A 128 4.56 -17.46 -8.21
C ALA A 128 3.48 -16.38 -8.09
#